data_AF-A0A7X7RKG5-F1
#
_entry.id   AF-A0A7X7RKG5-F1
#
_cell.length_a   1.000
_cell.length_b   1.000
_cell.length_c   1.000
_cell.angle_alpha   90.00
_cell.angle_beta   90.00
_cell.angle_gamma   90.00
#
_symmetry.space_group_name_H-M   'P 1'
#
loop_
_entity.id
_entity.type
_entity.pdbx_description
1 polymer ?
#
loop_
_entity_poly.entity_id
_entity_poly.type
_entity_poly.pdbx_seq_one_letter_code
_entity_poly.pdbx_strand_id
1 'polypeptide(L)'
;MIRALHAGWIVLLGHAALCHASVRIEWQEVMPENVPATAFSARVETPPVSLPETFRRPVSCRQNSDKIKRALFVFETDATDASGAAGYAAELDTRGEPGVWQPLPRPSIGGSPARAYRLTGGSVLPMGHQHLLLTARDAAGALKLLAYHTVTAKWFELGDVPGAARDTPVLLPESDSTFLVCRRNGTTPALCWRARLVRTERFSPVNYVVVGLYVICLLGAAGVMLVKNRRQTANAYFKGDGKLPWWAVGVSIYAAMFSAISLIAGPGVSYLLNWSYFTIILSKLLIVPIIACLYLPFFRRLNVTSAYEYLEARFNLSCRLFGSAAFSGFMLFRAALVVYLPALAVSAIAAIPLDVTIIGLTVVSVLYCVAGGIKGIVWGDFFQGIILIASIAVTVAVLITGTDGGWSGFFTIARAHGKFDAFNFSWDLTAPVFWVMIIGGFVSNLNSYTSDQCVLQRFMTTKDERSAVRSILFCIAVTFVSGPLLYAIGTGLFTYFSSHPERLDVTLAKNDSIFPLFIATGLPPGVGGLLLASILAATLTTLAANLNATATA
;
A
#
# COMPACT_ATOMS: atom_id res chain seq x y z
N MET A 1 0.61 27.23 -27.59
CA MET A 1 -0.26 26.27 -26.89
C MET A 1 0.53 25.19 -26.12
N ILE A 2 1.49 24.49 -26.73
CA ILE A 2 2.34 23.48 -26.04
C ILE A 2 3.29 24.10 -24.98
N ARG A 3 3.84 25.30 -25.21
CA ARG A 3 4.62 26.03 -24.20
C ARG A 3 3.77 26.60 -23.04
N ALA A 4 2.49 26.89 -23.29
CA ALA A 4 1.55 27.35 -22.27
C ALA A 4 1.07 26.18 -21.38
N LEU A 5 0.93 24.97 -21.95
CA LEU A 5 0.77 23.74 -21.19
C LEU A 5 2.02 23.41 -20.37
N HIS A 6 3.23 23.60 -20.90
CA HIS A 6 4.46 23.38 -20.12
C HIS A 6 4.61 24.37 -18.95
N ALA A 7 4.22 25.64 -19.12
CA ALA A 7 4.29 26.65 -18.07
C ALA A 7 3.18 26.49 -17.00
N GLY A 8 1.96 26.09 -17.40
CA GLY A 8 0.84 25.87 -16.46
C GLY A 8 1.06 24.68 -15.52
N TRP A 9 1.78 23.64 -15.95
CA TRP A 9 2.09 22.48 -15.12
C TRP A 9 3.21 22.73 -14.11
N ILE A 10 4.20 23.56 -14.45
CA ILE A 10 5.31 23.91 -13.55
C ILE A 10 4.83 24.83 -12.41
N VAL A 11 3.83 25.68 -12.67
CA VAL A 11 3.29 26.62 -11.66
C VAL A 11 2.38 25.91 -10.64
N LEU A 12 1.67 24.84 -11.02
CA LEU A 12 0.82 24.06 -10.10
C LEU A 12 1.61 23.10 -9.19
N LEU A 13 2.82 22.69 -9.58
CA LEU A 13 3.69 21.81 -8.80
C LEU A 13 4.75 22.58 -7.97
N GLY A 14 4.96 23.87 -8.24
CA GLY A 14 6.17 24.58 -7.83
C GLY A 14 6.15 25.34 -6.51
N HIS A 15 5.08 25.34 -5.70
CA HIS A 15 5.00 26.23 -4.51
C HIS A 15 4.44 25.61 -3.21
N ALA A 16 4.49 24.28 -3.06
CA ALA A 16 4.10 23.61 -1.81
C ALA A 16 5.24 22.76 -1.21
N ALA A 17 6.45 23.32 -1.14
CA ALA A 17 7.52 22.76 -0.34
C ALA A 17 7.65 23.57 0.96
N LEU A 18 6.63 23.50 1.82
CA LEU A 18 6.79 23.90 3.21
C LEU A 18 7.63 22.81 3.90
N CYS A 19 8.75 23.23 4.46
CA CYS A 19 9.79 22.42 5.08
C CYS A 19 9.36 21.96 6.49
N HIS A 20 8.29 21.17 6.60
CA HIS A 20 7.79 20.69 7.89
C HIS A 20 7.82 19.16 7.96
N ALA A 21 8.29 18.63 9.10
CA ALA A 21 8.19 17.22 9.42
C ALA A 21 6.71 16.80 9.48
N SER A 22 6.41 15.61 8.96
CA SER A 22 5.03 15.07 8.91
C SER A 22 4.49 14.70 10.30
N VAL A 23 5.37 14.60 11.28
CA VAL A 23 5.07 14.30 12.68
C VAL A 23 5.74 15.33 13.59
N ARG A 24 4.98 15.86 14.55
CA ARG A 24 5.47 16.68 15.65
C ARG A 24 5.40 15.88 16.94
N ILE A 25 6.41 16.03 17.79
CA ILE A 25 6.38 15.48 19.14
C ILE A 25 5.78 16.52 20.08
N GLU A 26 4.70 16.14 20.75
CA GLU A 26 4.17 16.85 21.90
C GLU A 26 4.75 16.23 23.17
N TRP A 27 5.40 17.07 23.98
CA TRP A 27 6.05 16.64 25.21
C TRP A 27 5.19 17.00 26.41
N GLN A 28 4.97 16.03 27.31
CA GLN A 28 4.29 16.23 28.57
C GLN A 28 5.18 15.70 29.70
N GLU A 29 5.45 16.51 30.71
CA GLU A 29 6.19 16.07 31.89
C GLU A 29 5.35 15.06 32.70
N VAL A 30 5.96 13.96 33.11
CA VAL A 30 5.32 12.89 33.89
C VAL A 30 6.07 12.74 35.20
N MET A 31 5.34 12.93 36.31
CA MET A 31 5.87 12.70 37.64
C MET A 31 6.32 11.23 37.80
N PRO A 32 7.47 10.96 38.44
CA PRO A 32 8.03 9.60 38.59
C PRO A 32 7.05 8.56 39.14
N GLU A 33 6.14 9.00 40.01
CA GLU A 33 5.11 8.20 40.69
C GLU A 33 4.05 7.63 39.74
N ASN A 34 3.85 8.28 38.60
CA ASN A 34 2.85 7.92 37.59
C ASN A 34 3.43 7.09 36.43
N VAL A 35 4.71 6.72 36.51
CA VAL A 35 5.34 5.84 35.53
C VAL A 35 5.06 4.39 35.94
N PRO A 36 4.47 3.54 35.07
CA PRO A 36 4.18 2.16 35.43
C PRO A 36 5.44 1.44 35.91
N ALA A 37 5.40 0.81 37.09
CA ALA A 37 6.54 0.03 37.61
C ALA A 37 6.96 -1.09 36.63
N THR A 38 6.01 -1.60 35.84
CA THR A 38 6.22 -2.59 34.77
C THR A 38 7.00 -2.05 33.57
N ALA A 39 7.01 -0.73 33.34
CA ALA A 39 7.77 -0.11 32.25
C ALA A 39 9.29 -0.25 32.47
N PHE A 40 9.73 -0.33 33.74
CA PHE A 40 11.13 -0.54 34.09
C PHE A 40 11.51 -2.02 34.29
N SER A 41 10.53 -2.92 34.47
CA SER A 41 10.77 -4.37 34.50
C SER A 41 10.93 -4.98 33.10
N ALA A 42 10.53 -4.26 32.05
CA ALA A 42 10.87 -4.56 30.66
C ALA A 42 12.36 -4.24 30.38
N ARG A 43 13.24 -4.80 31.21
CA ARG A 43 14.63 -4.98 30.87
C ARG A 43 14.62 -5.96 29.71
N VAL A 44 14.74 -5.48 28.48
CA VAL A 44 15.57 -6.22 27.55
C VAL A 44 16.94 -6.19 28.20
N GLU A 45 17.24 -7.21 29.02
CA GLU A 45 18.60 -7.49 29.41
C GLU A 45 19.35 -7.78 28.10
N THR A 46 19.82 -6.74 27.43
CA THR A 46 21.01 -6.88 26.62
C THR A 46 22.15 -6.85 27.62
N PRO A 47 22.70 -8.00 28.06
CA PRO A 47 23.98 -7.96 28.73
C PRO A 47 24.96 -7.21 27.80
N PRO A 48 25.95 -6.48 28.33
CA PRO A 48 27.05 -6.02 27.49
C PRO A 48 27.64 -7.27 26.82
N VAL A 49 27.37 -7.44 25.53
CA VAL A 49 27.95 -8.54 24.77
C VAL A 49 29.38 -8.13 24.52
N SER A 50 30.31 -8.72 25.27
CA SER A 50 31.72 -8.62 24.93
C SER A 50 31.91 -9.20 23.53
N LEU A 51 32.42 -8.38 22.61
CA LEU A 51 32.73 -8.80 21.24
C LEU A 51 33.77 -9.94 21.29
N PRO A 52 33.47 -11.14 20.77
CA PRO A 52 34.54 -12.08 20.41
C PRO A 52 35.25 -11.55 19.16
N GLU A 53 36.58 -11.68 19.10
CA GLU A 53 37.45 -11.22 17.99
C GLU A 53 37.09 -11.79 16.59
N THR A 54 36.09 -12.65 16.51
CA THR A 54 35.67 -13.31 15.28
C THR A 54 34.15 -13.29 15.18
N PHE A 55 33.62 -12.45 14.31
CA PHE A 55 32.27 -12.50 13.72
C PHE A 55 32.03 -13.84 12.96
N ARG A 56 32.15 -14.99 13.64
CA ARG A 56 31.77 -16.34 13.17
C ARG A 56 31.43 -17.24 14.36
N ARG A 57 30.24 -17.06 14.94
CA ARG A 57 29.35 -18.13 15.44
C ARG A 57 28.12 -17.50 16.13
N PRO A 58 26.91 -18.01 15.89
CA PRO A 58 25.71 -17.52 16.56
C PRO A 58 25.71 -17.93 18.04
N VAL A 59 25.51 -16.95 18.93
CA VAL A 59 25.22 -17.20 20.35
C VAL A 59 23.77 -17.67 20.46
N SER A 60 23.57 -18.89 20.97
CA SER A 60 22.25 -19.41 21.28
C SER A 60 21.68 -18.71 22.52
N CYS A 61 20.52 -18.06 22.40
CA CYS A 61 19.75 -17.59 23.57
C CYS A 61 18.51 -18.48 23.75
N ARG A 62 18.22 -18.85 25.02
CA ARG A 62 17.22 -19.85 25.41
C ARG A 62 15.82 -19.51 24.89
N GLN A 63 15.20 -20.49 24.24
CA GLN A 63 13.78 -20.56 23.94
C GLN A 63 12.96 -20.30 25.21
N ASN A 64 12.11 -19.27 25.16
CA ASN A 64 10.85 -19.30 25.88
C ASN A 64 9.72 -19.36 24.84
N SER A 65 8.75 -20.22 25.12
CA SER A 65 7.79 -20.79 24.18
C SER A 65 6.87 -19.76 23.53
N ASP A 66 6.62 -20.01 22.24
CA ASP A 66 5.61 -19.44 21.34
C ASP A 66 5.79 -17.97 20.91
N LYS A 67 6.31 -17.84 19.68
CA LYS A 67 6.44 -16.65 18.80
C LYS A 67 7.77 -15.88 18.88
N ILE A 68 8.85 -16.50 18.43
CA ILE A 68 10.09 -15.79 18.07
C ILE A 68 10.07 -15.48 16.57
N LYS A 69 10.36 -14.23 16.13
CA LYS A 69 11.23 -13.88 14.97
C LYS A 69 11.67 -12.39 15.00
N ARG A 70 13.01 -12.14 15.04
CA ARG A 70 13.83 -11.04 14.44
C ARG A 70 14.51 -10.02 15.42
N ALA A 71 15.85 -9.91 15.36
CA ALA A 71 16.68 -8.98 16.15
C ALA A 71 17.72 -8.23 15.29
N LEU A 72 17.81 -6.90 15.40
CA LEU A 72 18.81 -6.02 14.80
C LEU A 72 19.78 -5.53 15.89
N PHE A 73 21.10 -5.58 15.65
CA PHE A 73 22.09 -4.99 16.56
C PHE A 73 22.52 -3.60 16.09
N VAL A 74 22.48 -2.65 17.01
CA VAL A 74 23.04 -1.32 16.89
C VAL A 74 24.47 -1.37 17.42
N PHE A 75 25.46 -1.12 16.55
CA PHE A 75 26.85 -0.96 16.97
C PHE A 75 27.25 0.50 16.87
N GLU A 76 27.75 1.06 17.97
CA GLU A 76 28.63 2.22 17.92
C GLU A 76 30.07 1.68 17.82
N THR A 77 30.88 2.18 16.88
CA THR A 77 32.30 1.79 16.79
C THR A 77 33.18 3.01 16.64
N ASP A 78 33.30 3.85 17.67
CA ASP A 78 34.53 4.63 17.84
C ASP A 78 35.39 3.93 18.92
N ALA A 79 36.41 3.22 18.44
CA ALA A 79 37.42 2.62 19.28
C ALA A 79 38.32 3.71 19.89
N THR A 80 37.89 4.37 20.97
CA THR A 80 38.80 5.15 21.84
C THR A 80 38.36 5.30 23.30
N ASP A 81 37.24 4.76 23.75
CA ASP A 81 36.97 4.68 25.20
C ASP A 81 37.51 3.36 25.76
N ALA A 82 38.36 3.48 26.80
CA ALA A 82 39.08 2.39 27.46
C ALA A 82 38.17 1.36 28.20
N SER A 83 36.87 1.36 27.94
CA SER A 83 35.83 0.56 28.61
C SER A 83 35.24 -0.57 27.77
N GLY A 84 35.66 -0.76 26.52
CA GLY A 84 35.17 -1.86 25.69
C GLY A 84 33.83 -1.57 25.01
N ALA A 85 33.62 -2.16 23.84
CA ALA A 85 32.51 -1.86 22.94
C ALA A 85 31.12 -2.05 23.59
N ALA A 86 30.29 -1.01 23.56
CA ALA A 86 28.87 -1.08 23.93
C ALA A 86 28.03 -1.18 22.65
N GLY A 87 27.58 -2.39 22.31
CA GLY A 87 26.53 -2.61 21.31
C GLY A 87 25.15 -2.68 21.97
N TYR A 88 24.11 -2.18 21.30
CA TYR A 88 22.71 -2.27 21.72
C TYR A 88 21.95 -3.21 20.78
N ALA A 89 20.90 -3.89 21.25
CA ALA A 89 20.06 -4.75 20.43
C ALA A 89 18.63 -4.23 20.44
N ALA A 90 17.97 -4.20 19.28
CA ALA A 90 16.53 -4.00 19.18
C ALA A 90 15.91 -5.07 18.29
N GLU A 91 14.83 -5.67 18.77
CA GLU A 91 14.01 -6.55 17.97
C GLU A 91 13.05 -5.74 17.09
N LEU A 92 13.04 -6.06 15.80
CA LEU A 92 12.20 -5.42 14.80
C LEU A 92 11.74 -6.48 13.82
N ASP A 93 10.50 -6.36 13.35
CA ASP A 93 9.96 -7.22 12.31
C ASP A 93 10.57 -6.93 10.91
N THR A 94 11.87 -7.20 10.72
CA THR A 94 12.56 -7.12 9.43
C THR A 94 12.54 -8.47 8.69
N ARG A 95 12.39 -8.49 7.35
CA ARG A 95 12.33 -9.74 6.54
C ARG A 95 13.69 -10.47 6.42
N GLY A 96 14.68 -10.16 7.25
CA GLY A 96 15.96 -10.86 7.26
C GLY A 96 15.82 -12.32 7.70
N GLU A 97 16.82 -13.15 7.39
CA GLU A 97 16.87 -14.50 7.91
C GLU A 97 16.86 -14.50 9.46
N PRO A 98 16.17 -15.45 10.12
CA PRO A 98 16.15 -15.53 11.57
C PRO A 98 17.57 -15.62 12.15
N GLY A 99 17.94 -14.69 13.04
CA GLY A 99 19.25 -14.70 13.72
C GLY A 99 20.40 -14.04 12.95
N VAL A 100 20.12 -13.34 11.84
CA VAL A 100 21.15 -12.55 11.13
C VAL A 100 21.26 -11.15 11.72
N TRP A 101 22.38 -10.91 12.37
CA TRP A 101 22.76 -9.61 12.91
C TRP A 101 23.18 -8.65 11.79
N GLN A 102 22.55 -7.49 11.70
CA GLN A 102 22.93 -6.44 10.76
C GLN A 102 23.45 -5.22 11.52
N PRO A 103 24.62 -4.65 11.13
CA PRO A 103 25.13 -3.44 11.75
C PRO A 103 24.30 -2.23 11.35
N LEU A 104 23.92 -1.43 12.33
CA LEU A 104 23.29 -0.13 12.09
C LEU A 104 24.34 0.86 11.54
N PRO A 105 24.12 1.51 10.38
CA PRO A 105 25.04 2.51 9.87
C PRO A 105 25.07 3.74 10.80
N ARG A 106 26.23 4.38 10.92
CA ARG A 106 26.37 5.60 11.73
C ARG A 106 25.35 6.66 11.30
N PRO A 107 24.78 7.45 12.22
CA PRO A 107 23.88 8.52 11.85
C PRO A 107 24.59 9.53 10.92
N SER A 108 24.08 9.64 9.70
CA SER A 108 24.58 10.60 8.70
C SER A 108 23.39 11.40 8.16
N ILE A 109 23.17 12.60 8.68
CA ILE A 109 22.04 13.46 8.29
C ILE A 109 22.58 14.64 7.47
N GLY A 110 22.11 14.78 6.22
CA GLY A 110 22.41 15.93 5.37
C GLY A 110 23.81 15.97 4.74
N GLY A 111 24.53 14.84 4.68
CA GLY A 111 25.78 14.70 3.91
C GLY A 111 26.99 15.50 4.40
N SER A 112 26.88 16.25 5.50
CA SER A 112 28.00 17.04 6.06
C SER A 112 28.60 16.37 7.31
N PRO A 113 29.94 16.18 7.37
CA PRO A 113 30.61 15.67 8.57
C PRO A 113 30.47 16.59 9.81
N ALA A 114 29.99 17.84 9.62
CA ALA A 114 29.73 18.79 10.70
C ALA A 114 28.48 18.46 11.55
N ARG A 115 27.63 17.51 11.11
CA ARG A 115 26.53 16.92 11.90
C ARG A 115 26.87 15.49 12.33
N ALA A 116 28.03 15.32 12.95
CA ALA A 116 28.37 14.06 13.60
C ALA A 116 27.47 13.91 14.84
N TYR A 117 26.58 12.92 14.82
CA TYR A 117 25.82 12.53 16.00
C TYR A 117 26.53 11.37 16.68
N ARG A 118 26.75 11.48 17.99
CA ARG A 118 27.22 10.38 18.83
C ARG A 118 26.01 9.72 19.46
N LEU A 119 25.82 8.42 19.27
CA LEU A 119 24.67 7.75 19.86
C LEU A 119 24.85 7.78 21.37
N THR A 120 23.83 8.20 22.11
CA THR A 120 23.88 8.10 23.55
C THR A 120 23.42 6.72 23.94
N GLY A 121 24.18 6.05 24.81
CA GLY A 121 23.73 4.80 25.40
C GLY A 121 22.33 4.95 25.99
N GLY A 122 21.45 4.00 25.74
CA GLY A 122 20.02 4.16 26.02
C GLY A 122 19.22 3.25 25.11
N SER A 123 18.14 2.67 25.62
CA SER A 123 17.34 1.66 24.92
C SER A 123 16.92 2.13 23.54
N VAL A 124 17.12 1.26 22.54
CA VAL A 124 16.59 1.42 21.19
C VAL A 124 15.11 1.05 21.24
N LEU A 125 14.25 1.93 20.74
CA LEU A 125 12.81 1.71 20.75
C LEU A 125 12.30 1.43 19.34
N PRO A 126 11.87 0.20 19.01
CA PRO A 126 11.14 -0.04 17.77
C PRO A 126 9.81 0.72 17.81
N MET A 127 9.54 1.48 16.75
CA MET A 127 8.28 2.20 16.56
C MET A 127 7.67 1.87 15.20
N GLY A 128 6.39 1.52 15.22
CA GLY A 128 5.71 0.96 14.06
C GLY A 128 6.42 -0.30 13.54
N HIS A 129 6.41 -0.50 12.22
CA HIS A 129 7.10 -1.65 11.59
C HIS A 129 8.45 -1.32 10.94
N GLN A 130 8.78 -0.03 10.77
CA GLN A 130 9.89 0.39 9.92
C GLN A 130 10.88 1.35 10.58
N HIS A 131 10.66 1.73 11.85
CA HIS A 131 11.51 2.72 12.51
C HIS A 131 12.14 2.20 13.79
N LEU A 132 13.40 2.60 14.00
CA LEU A 132 14.05 2.56 15.30
C LEU A 132 14.23 3.97 15.81
N LEU A 133 13.78 4.24 17.03
CA LEU A 133 14.07 5.47 17.73
C LEU A 133 15.29 5.28 18.62
N LEU A 134 16.21 6.25 18.50
CA LEU A 134 17.44 6.29 19.26
C LEU A 134 17.69 7.71 19.75
N THR A 135 18.41 7.83 20.86
CA THR A 135 18.90 9.13 21.33
C THR A 135 20.34 9.32 20.91
N ALA A 136 20.68 10.55 20.51
CA ALA A 136 22.02 10.90 20.10
C ALA A 136 22.37 12.31 20.55
N ARG A 137 23.64 12.60 20.76
CA ARG A 137 24.14 13.97 20.98
C ARG A 137 24.69 14.52 19.69
N ASP A 138 24.27 15.74 19.35
CA ASP A 138 24.86 16.48 18.24
C ASP A 138 26.25 17.05 18.61
N ALA A 139 26.89 17.73 17.66
CA ALA A 139 28.21 18.35 17.88
C ALA A 139 28.22 19.43 18.98
N ALA A 140 27.06 20.02 19.31
CA ALA A 140 26.90 20.98 20.40
C ALA A 140 26.62 20.29 21.76
N GLY A 141 26.49 18.96 21.77
CA GLY A 141 26.19 18.17 22.96
C GLY A 141 24.69 18.12 23.33
N ALA A 142 23.82 18.72 22.51
CA ALA A 142 22.37 18.70 22.71
C ALA A 142 21.83 17.29 22.44
N LEU A 143 20.90 16.84 23.29
CA LEU A 143 20.29 15.52 23.19
C LEU A 143 19.15 15.55 22.18
N LYS A 144 19.31 14.80 21.10
CA LYS A 144 18.41 14.69 19.97
C LYS A 144 17.75 13.32 19.94
N LEU A 145 16.50 13.27 19.49
CA LEU A 145 15.84 12.03 19.13
C LEU A 145 15.99 11.80 17.63
N LEU A 146 16.60 10.68 17.27
CA LEU A 146 16.80 10.24 15.90
C LEU A 146 15.87 9.06 15.58
N ALA A 147 15.44 9.01 14.33
CA ALA A 147 14.76 7.86 13.77
C ALA A 147 15.61 7.25 12.65
N TYR A 148 15.79 5.93 12.69
CA TYR A 148 16.35 5.16 11.59
C TYR A 148 15.26 4.39 10.90
N HIS A 149 15.12 4.59 9.59
CA HIS A 149 14.13 3.88 8.79
C HIS A 149 14.75 2.66 8.08
N THR A 150 14.22 1.48 8.37
CA THR A 150 14.84 0.20 8.00
C THR A 150 14.70 -0.17 6.53
N VAL A 151 13.69 0.37 5.82
CA VAL A 151 13.50 0.07 4.39
C VAL A 151 14.40 0.94 3.51
N THR A 152 14.50 2.24 3.78
CA THR A 152 15.34 3.17 3.00
C THR A 152 16.78 3.28 3.53
N ALA A 153 17.05 2.72 4.72
CA ALA A 153 18.33 2.83 5.43
C ALA A 153 18.78 4.29 5.65
N LYS A 154 17.82 5.17 5.97
CA LYS A 154 18.07 6.60 6.20
C LYS A 154 17.81 7.00 7.65
N TRP A 155 18.62 7.95 8.09
CA TRP A 155 18.49 8.63 9.37
C TRP A 155 17.81 9.97 9.20
N PHE A 156 16.98 10.34 10.17
CA PHE A 156 16.43 11.70 10.28
C PHE A 156 16.22 12.08 11.74
N GLU A 157 16.20 13.38 12.01
CA GLU A 157 16.01 13.95 13.35
C GLU A 157 14.52 14.22 13.58
N LEU A 158 13.99 13.75 14.71
CA LEU A 158 12.62 14.02 15.14
C LEU A 158 12.50 15.29 16.01
N GLY A 159 13.61 15.68 16.66
CA GLY A 159 13.71 16.93 17.41
C GLY A 159 14.53 16.81 18.69
N ASP A 160 14.51 17.89 19.47
CA ASP A 160 15.18 17.99 20.77
C ASP A 160 14.42 17.24 21.87
N VAL A 161 15.16 16.61 22.77
CA VAL A 161 14.62 15.99 23.98
C VAL A 161 14.64 17.01 25.13
N PRO A 162 13.48 17.35 25.75
CA PRO A 162 13.40 18.28 26.86
C PRO A 162 14.21 17.82 28.08
N GLY A 163 14.84 18.78 28.79
CA GLY A 163 15.53 18.51 30.05
C GLY A 163 16.94 17.89 29.93
N ALA A 164 17.61 18.08 28.79
CA ALA A 164 18.90 17.46 28.46
C ALA A 164 20.07 17.91 29.37
N ALA A 165 20.30 17.19 30.47
CA ALA A 165 21.57 17.16 31.22
C ALA A 165 22.45 15.96 30.82
N ARG A 166 23.65 15.83 31.39
CA ARG A 166 24.76 14.94 30.97
C ARG A 166 24.45 13.42 30.87
N ASP A 167 23.37 12.93 31.47
CA ASP A 167 23.10 11.48 31.58
C ASP A 167 22.44 10.86 30.34
N THR A 168 22.50 9.53 30.27
CA THR A 168 21.92 8.68 29.22
C THR A 168 20.42 8.41 29.44
N PRO A 169 19.52 8.90 28.57
CA PRO A 169 18.08 8.67 28.69
C PRO A 169 17.68 7.25 28.28
N VAL A 170 16.56 6.76 28.80
CA VAL A 170 15.96 5.47 28.44
C VAL A 170 14.61 5.72 27.74
N LEU A 171 14.42 5.12 26.57
CA LEU A 171 13.16 5.13 25.83
C LEU A 171 12.30 3.93 26.26
N LEU A 172 11.05 4.17 26.64
CA LEU A 172 10.10 3.14 27.08
C LEU A 172 8.80 3.21 26.25
N PRO A 173 8.34 2.10 25.65
CA PRO A 173 7.06 2.09 24.93
C PRO A 173 5.89 2.30 25.88
N GLU A 174 4.88 3.07 25.46
CA GLU A 174 3.60 3.22 26.18
C GLU A 174 2.42 2.84 25.29
N SER A 175 2.42 3.27 24.02
CA SER A 175 1.44 2.88 23.00
C SER A 175 2.04 3.00 21.58
N ASP A 176 1.24 2.71 20.54
CA ASP A 176 1.66 2.83 19.13
C ASP A 176 2.04 4.25 18.69
N SER A 177 1.70 5.28 19.48
CA SER A 177 2.01 6.70 19.17
C SER A 177 2.58 7.47 20.36
N THR A 178 2.78 6.81 21.51
CA THR A 178 3.35 7.41 22.70
C THR A 178 4.48 6.58 23.28
N PHE A 179 5.52 7.26 23.73
CA PHE A 179 6.63 6.66 24.45
C PHE A 179 7.11 7.59 25.53
N LEU A 180 7.73 7.03 26.56
CA LEU A 180 8.34 7.79 27.65
C LEU A 180 9.84 7.91 27.41
N VAL A 181 10.38 9.07 27.71
CA VAL A 181 11.81 9.33 27.77
C VAL A 181 12.14 9.63 29.22
N CYS A 182 12.82 8.68 29.87
CA CYS A 182 13.08 8.72 31.30
C CYS A 182 14.57 8.87 31.61
N ARG A 183 14.88 9.71 32.60
CA ARG A 183 16.20 9.80 33.21
C ARG A 183 16.30 8.81 34.36
N ARG A 184 17.40 8.06 34.39
CA ARG A 184 17.76 7.20 35.50
C ARG A 184 18.74 7.92 36.42
N ASN A 185 18.44 8.00 37.72
CA ASN A 185 19.40 8.41 38.73
C ASN A 185 19.51 7.28 39.76
N GLY A 186 20.42 6.31 39.51
CA GLY A 186 20.49 5.09 40.33
C GLY A 186 19.31 4.13 40.09
N THR A 187 18.56 3.78 41.13
CA THR A 187 17.44 2.81 41.09
C THR A 187 16.07 3.44 40.88
N THR A 188 15.93 4.76 40.91
CA THR A 188 14.65 5.47 40.76
C THR A 188 14.63 6.37 39.50
N PRO A 189 13.47 6.48 38.81
CA PRO A 189 13.30 7.45 37.75
C PRO A 189 13.31 8.87 38.34
N ALA A 190 14.22 9.72 37.86
CA ALA A 190 14.37 11.08 38.39
C ALA A 190 13.49 12.11 37.66
N LEU A 191 13.22 11.90 36.38
CA LEU A 191 12.38 12.75 35.54
C LEU A 191 11.96 11.97 34.29
N CYS A 192 10.67 11.99 33.94
CA CYS A 192 10.17 11.33 32.74
C CYS A 192 9.34 12.30 31.91
N TRP A 193 9.48 12.21 30.59
CA TRP A 193 8.67 12.95 29.64
C TRP A 193 7.90 11.98 28.78
N ARG A 194 6.60 12.18 28.63
CA ARG A 194 5.77 11.51 27.63
C ARG A 194 5.88 12.26 26.32
N ALA A 195 6.37 11.56 25.30
CA ALA A 195 6.38 12.01 23.92
C ALA A 195 5.15 11.42 23.22
N ARG A 196 4.27 12.29 22.70
CA ARG A 196 3.17 11.90 21.82
C ARG A 196 3.48 12.34 20.40
N LEU A 197 3.48 11.38 19.48
CA LEU A 197 3.67 11.62 18.06
C LEU A 197 2.34 12.06 17.45
N VAL A 198 2.27 13.31 17.01
CA VAL A 198 1.07 13.91 16.42
C VAL A 198 1.35 14.28 14.97
N ARG A 199 0.51 13.78 14.06
CA ARG A 199 0.59 14.11 12.64
C ARG A 199 0.22 15.58 12.42
N THR A 200 1.10 16.32 11.76
CA THR A 200 0.96 17.78 11.57
C THR A 200 0.10 18.13 10.36
N GLU A 201 0.13 17.29 9.32
CA GLU A 201 -0.55 17.55 8.06
C GLU A 201 -1.96 16.96 8.01
N ARG A 202 -2.90 17.75 7.50
CA ARG A 202 -4.32 17.40 7.34
C ARG A 202 -4.68 17.31 5.87
N PHE A 203 -5.66 16.45 5.55
CA PHE A 203 -6.17 16.33 4.20
C PHE A 203 -6.80 17.65 3.73
N SER A 204 -6.32 18.18 2.60
CA SER A 204 -6.73 19.50 2.11
C SER A 204 -8.24 19.59 1.84
N PRO A 205 -8.92 20.70 2.18
CA PRO A 205 -10.32 20.95 1.81
C PRO A 205 -10.62 20.75 0.32
N VAL A 206 -9.67 21.11 -0.55
CA VAL A 206 -9.78 20.93 -2.01
C VAL A 206 -9.95 19.46 -2.38
N ASN A 207 -9.30 18.55 -1.65
CA ASN A 207 -9.43 17.12 -1.90
C ASN A 207 -10.85 16.62 -1.62
N TYR A 208 -11.50 17.11 -0.55
CA TYR A 208 -12.89 16.77 -0.26
C TYR A 208 -13.84 17.28 -1.35
N VAL A 209 -13.59 18.46 -1.91
CA VAL A 209 -14.37 18.99 -3.04
C VAL A 209 -14.26 18.09 -4.27
N VAL A 210 -13.05 17.63 -4.61
CA VAL A 210 -12.83 16.70 -5.74
C VAL A 210 -13.58 15.38 -5.52
N VAL A 211 -13.51 14.81 -4.32
CA VAL A 211 -14.24 13.58 -3.98
C VAL A 211 -15.76 13.80 -4.00
N GLY A 212 -16.24 14.91 -3.45
CA GLY A 212 -17.65 15.28 -3.46
C GLY A 212 -18.19 15.43 -4.89
N LEU A 213 -17.44 16.10 -5.77
CA LEU A 213 -17.78 16.23 -7.18
C LEU A 213 -17.85 14.86 -7.87
N TYR A 214 -16.89 13.97 -7.62
CA TYR A 214 -16.90 12.61 -8.13
C TYR A 214 -18.16 11.84 -7.71
N VAL A 215 -18.52 11.88 -6.42
CA VAL A 215 -19.72 11.21 -5.89
C VAL A 215 -21.00 11.81 -6.49
N ILE A 216 -21.09 13.13 -6.61
CA ILE A 216 -22.23 13.82 -7.23
C ILE A 216 -22.39 13.41 -8.69
N CYS A 217 -21.30 13.38 -9.47
CA CYS A 217 -21.34 12.94 -10.85
C CYS A 217 -21.83 11.48 -10.97
N LEU A 218 -21.37 10.60 -10.09
CA LEU A 218 -21.77 9.20 -10.07
C LEU A 218 -23.26 9.02 -9.73
N LEU A 219 -23.73 9.69 -8.68
CA LEU A 219 -25.14 9.65 -8.28
C LEU A 219 -26.06 10.31 -9.32
N GLY A 220 -25.62 11.42 -9.93
CA GLY A 220 -26.33 12.06 -11.03
C GLY A 220 -26.47 11.13 -12.24
N ALA A 221 -25.40 10.44 -12.62
CA ALA A 221 -25.43 9.44 -13.69
C ALA A 221 -26.38 8.28 -13.34
N ALA A 222 -26.33 7.77 -12.11
CA ALA A 222 -27.25 6.73 -11.64
C ALA A 222 -28.72 7.20 -11.68
N GLY A 223 -29.03 8.42 -11.24
CA GLY A 223 -30.36 8.99 -11.30
C GLY A 223 -30.91 9.08 -12.72
N VAL A 224 -30.10 9.55 -13.67
CA VAL A 224 -30.47 9.60 -15.10
C VAL A 224 -30.72 8.19 -15.65
N MET A 225 -29.87 7.22 -15.30
CA MET A 225 -30.03 5.84 -15.74
C MET A 225 -31.30 5.19 -15.19
N LEU A 226 -31.64 5.41 -13.91
CA LEU A 226 -32.88 4.92 -13.29
C LEU A 226 -34.12 5.41 -14.03
N VAL A 227 -34.17 6.69 -14.41
CA VAL A 227 -35.30 7.25 -15.17
C VAL A 227 -35.39 6.62 -16.55
N LYS A 228 -34.26 6.47 -17.24
CA LYS A 228 -34.20 5.90 -18.59
C LYS A 228 -34.51 4.41 -18.63
N ASN A 229 -34.22 3.67 -17.56
CA ASN A 229 -34.27 2.21 -17.53
C ASN A 229 -35.54 1.62 -16.89
N ARG A 230 -36.55 2.42 -16.51
CA ARG A 230 -37.77 1.97 -15.80
C ARG A 230 -38.57 0.85 -16.49
N ARG A 231 -38.35 0.57 -17.77
CA ARG A 231 -39.10 -0.42 -18.57
C ARG A 231 -38.20 -1.50 -19.21
N GLN A 232 -37.00 -1.74 -18.69
CA GLN A 232 -36.09 -2.73 -19.29
C GLN A 232 -36.48 -4.18 -18.94
N THR A 233 -36.27 -5.08 -19.90
CA THR A 233 -36.40 -6.53 -19.68
C THR A 233 -35.18 -7.08 -18.95
N ALA A 234 -35.31 -8.23 -18.29
CA ALA A 234 -34.19 -8.89 -17.61
C ALA A 234 -32.99 -9.14 -18.55
N ASN A 235 -33.25 -9.47 -19.81
CA ASN A 235 -32.19 -9.68 -20.80
C ASN A 235 -31.42 -8.39 -21.12
N ALA A 236 -32.12 -7.25 -21.27
CA ALA A 236 -31.48 -5.95 -21.46
C ALA A 236 -30.66 -5.53 -20.22
N TYR A 237 -31.16 -5.86 -19.03
CA TYR A 237 -30.49 -5.57 -17.75
C TYR A 237 -29.20 -6.38 -17.56
N PHE A 238 -29.20 -7.69 -17.83
CA PHE A 238 -28.06 -8.58 -17.55
C PHE A 238 -27.11 -8.82 -18.73
N LYS A 239 -27.59 -8.77 -19.99
CA LYS A 239 -26.76 -9.01 -21.20
C LYS A 239 -26.50 -7.75 -22.04
N GLY A 240 -27.18 -6.64 -21.78
CA GLY A 240 -26.86 -5.35 -22.38
C GLY A 240 -27.08 -5.27 -23.90
N ASP A 241 -28.09 -5.98 -24.41
CA ASP A 241 -28.46 -6.13 -25.83
C ASP A 241 -27.33 -6.66 -26.75
N GLY A 242 -26.19 -7.08 -26.20
CA GLY A 242 -25.07 -7.62 -26.98
C GLY A 242 -24.39 -6.63 -27.92
N LYS A 243 -24.52 -5.31 -27.72
CA LYS A 243 -24.04 -4.29 -28.67
C LYS A 243 -22.97 -3.36 -28.09
N LEU A 244 -22.38 -3.70 -26.95
CA LEU A 244 -21.36 -2.84 -26.34
C LEU A 244 -20.05 -2.85 -27.14
N PRO A 245 -19.38 -1.68 -27.29
CA PRO A 245 -18.12 -1.61 -28.02
C PRO A 245 -17.01 -2.33 -27.24
N TRP A 246 -16.17 -3.07 -27.97
CA TRP A 246 -15.12 -3.93 -27.40
C TRP A 246 -14.12 -3.17 -26.52
N TRP A 247 -13.83 -1.90 -26.84
CA TRP A 247 -12.90 -1.10 -26.05
C TRP A 247 -13.48 -0.73 -24.68
N ALA A 248 -14.78 -0.41 -24.60
CA ALA A 248 -15.45 -0.10 -23.33
C ALA A 248 -15.54 -1.35 -22.46
N VAL A 249 -15.90 -2.48 -23.08
CA VAL A 249 -15.91 -3.78 -22.41
C VAL A 249 -14.50 -4.17 -21.94
N GLY A 250 -13.45 -3.91 -22.73
CA GLY A 250 -12.07 -4.17 -22.35
C GLY A 250 -11.60 -3.39 -21.12
N VAL A 251 -11.87 -2.07 -21.05
CA VAL A 251 -11.57 -1.28 -19.83
C VAL A 251 -12.44 -1.73 -18.67
N SER A 252 -13.69 -2.11 -18.91
CA SER A 252 -14.58 -2.60 -17.86
C SER A 252 -14.12 -3.94 -17.26
N ILE A 253 -13.61 -4.87 -18.09
CA ILE A 253 -12.96 -6.09 -17.59
C ILE A 253 -11.73 -5.72 -16.77
N TYR A 254 -10.90 -4.79 -17.26
CA TYR A 254 -9.73 -4.31 -16.53
C TYR A 254 -10.12 -3.73 -15.15
N ALA A 255 -11.09 -2.83 -15.10
CA ALA A 255 -11.53 -2.17 -13.87
C ALA A 255 -12.18 -3.16 -12.89
N ALA A 256 -12.95 -4.13 -13.37
CA ALA A 256 -13.53 -5.18 -12.52
C ALA A 256 -12.45 -6.09 -11.90
N MET A 257 -11.34 -6.30 -12.59
CA MET A 257 -10.22 -7.10 -12.10
C MET A 257 -9.21 -6.28 -11.29
N PHE A 258 -9.20 -4.96 -11.45
CA PHE A 258 -8.32 -4.05 -10.72
C PHE A 258 -9.02 -3.55 -9.45
N SER A 259 -8.68 -4.18 -8.32
CA SER A 259 -9.28 -3.82 -7.03
C SER A 259 -8.55 -2.65 -6.35
N ALA A 260 -9.24 -1.95 -5.46
CA ALA A 260 -8.62 -0.99 -4.55
C ALA A 260 -7.55 -1.63 -3.64
N ILE A 261 -7.67 -2.94 -3.35
CA ILE A 261 -6.63 -3.70 -2.64
C ILE A 261 -5.34 -3.72 -3.48
N SER A 262 -5.46 -4.00 -4.78
CA SER A 262 -4.31 -3.99 -5.70
C SER A 262 -3.65 -2.60 -5.78
N LEU A 263 -4.46 -1.54 -5.75
CA LEU A 263 -3.98 -0.15 -5.76
C LEU A 263 -3.11 0.19 -4.54
N ILE A 264 -3.41 -0.39 -3.37
CA ILE A 264 -2.68 -0.16 -2.12
C ILE A 264 -1.50 -1.13 -1.98
N ALA A 265 -1.76 -2.42 -2.20
CA ALA A 265 -0.76 -3.48 -2.00
C ALA A 265 0.35 -3.47 -3.06
N GLY A 266 0.04 -3.16 -4.33
CA GLY A 266 1.03 -3.16 -5.41
C GLY A 266 2.21 -2.20 -5.17
N PRO A 267 1.93 -0.92 -4.86
CA PRO A 267 2.96 0.03 -4.44
C PRO A 267 3.67 -0.40 -3.15
N GLY A 268 2.96 -0.95 -2.16
CA GLY A 268 3.58 -1.47 -0.93
C GLY A 268 4.61 -2.57 -1.19
N VAL A 269 4.29 -3.53 -2.06
CA VAL A 269 5.20 -4.62 -2.43
C VAL A 269 6.44 -4.09 -3.15
N SER A 270 6.28 -3.19 -4.12
CA SER A 270 7.41 -2.63 -4.89
C SER A 270 8.25 -1.62 -4.11
N TYR A 271 7.65 -0.92 -3.15
CA TYR A 271 8.35 -0.09 -2.17
C TYR A 271 9.29 -0.91 -1.30
N LEU A 272 8.77 -2.02 -0.74
CA LEU A 272 9.55 -2.91 0.12
C LEU A 272 10.59 -3.70 -0.66
N LEU A 273 10.16 -4.34 -1.74
CA LEU A 273 10.96 -5.26 -2.54
C LEU A 273 11.48 -4.53 -3.78
N ASN A 274 11.05 -4.99 -4.94
CA ASN A 274 11.43 -4.59 -6.28
C ASN A 274 10.29 -4.98 -7.24
N TRP A 275 10.57 -5.11 -8.53
CA TRP A 275 9.58 -5.44 -9.55
C TRP A 275 9.39 -6.95 -9.77
N SER A 276 9.90 -7.84 -8.89
CA SER A 276 9.75 -9.30 -9.05
C SER A 276 8.32 -9.76 -9.30
N TYR A 277 7.36 -9.23 -8.53
CA TYR A 277 5.94 -9.53 -8.67
C TYR A 277 5.31 -9.00 -9.97
N PHE A 278 5.92 -8.04 -10.67
CA PHE A 278 5.43 -7.53 -11.96
C PHE A 278 5.31 -8.64 -13.00
N THR A 279 6.16 -9.66 -12.92
CA THR A 279 6.14 -10.81 -13.84
C THR A 279 4.83 -11.59 -13.84
N ILE A 280 4.01 -11.48 -12.77
CA ILE A 280 2.66 -12.04 -12.75
C ILE A 280 1.78 -11.47 -13.87
N ILE A 281 2.00 -10.22 -14.28
CA ILE A 281 1.26 -9.57 -15.37
C ILE A 281 1.58 -10.22 -16.71
N LEU A 282 2.82 -10.68 -16.91
CA LEU A 282 3.24 -11.35 -18.14
C LEU A 282 2.47 -12.65 -18.38
N SER A 283 2.10 -13.36 -17.31
CA SER A 283 1.31 -14.59 -17.41
C SER A 283 -0.07 -14.39 -18.05
N LYS A 284 -0.60 -13.15 -18.09
CA LYS A 284 -1.84 -12.82 -18.79
C LYS A 284 -1.74 -13.03 -20.31
N LEU A 285 -0.55 -12.95 -20.90
CA LEU A 285 -0.36 -13.24 -22.32
C LEU A 285 -0.58 -14.73 -22.63
N LEU A 286 -0.26 -15.61 -21.68
CA LEU A 286 -0.35 -17.05 -21.85
C LEU A 286 -1.81 -17.55 -21.87
N ILE A 287 -2.72 -16.85 -21.22
CA ILE A 287 -4.14 -17.24 -21.17
C ILE A 287 -4.92 -16.81 -22.43
N VAL A 288 -4.42 -15.84 -23.20
CA VAL A 288 -5.15 -15.30 -24.36
C VAL A 288 -5.49 -16.37 -25.40
N PRO A 289 -4.56 -17.22 -25.86
CA PRO A 289 -4.88 -18.24 -26.86
C PRO A 289 -5.92 -19.24 -26.33
N ILE A 290 -5.82 -19.62 -25.05
CA ILE A 290 -6.78 -20.53 -24.41
C ILE A 290 -8.17 -19.90 -24.40
N ILE A 291 -8.27 -18.63 -23.99
CA ILE A 291 -9.56 -17.97 -23.90
C ILE A 291 -10.15 -17.73 -25.29
N ALA A 292 -9.36 -17.23 -26.23
CA ALA A 292 -9.81 -16.87 -27.57
C ALA A 292 -10.19 -18.09 -28.42
N CYS A 293 -9.44 -19.19 -28.33
CA CYS A 293 -9.64 -20.36 -29.18
C CYS A 293 -10.54 -21.43 -28.56
N LEU A 294 -10.57 -21.56 -27.22
CA LEU A 294 -11.30 -22.64 -26.55
C LEU A 294 -12.52 -22.12 -25.79
N TYR A 295 -12.33 -21.18 -24.87
CA TYR A 295 -13.42 -20.77 -23.97
C TYR A 295 -14.49 -19.91 -24.64
N LEU A 296 -14.08 -18.87 -25.36
CA LEU A 296 -15.02 -17.91 -25.97
C LEU A 296 -15.97 -18.56 -26.98
N PRO A 297 -15.48 -19.36 -27.95
CA PRO A 297 -16.37 -20.05 -28.89
C PRO A 297 -17.34 -20.99 -28.18
N PHE A 298 -16.89 -21.66 -27.11
CA PHE A 298 -17.71 -22.57 -26.34
C PHE A 298 -18.84 -21.85 -25.59
N PHE A 299 -18.50 -20.86 -24.75
CA PHE A 299 -19.48 -20.16 -23.91
C PHE A 299 -20.44 -19.29 -24.71
N ARG A 300 -20.02 -18.70 -25.82
CA ARG A 300 -20.93 -17.89 -26.65
C ARG A 300 -21.97 -18.73 -27.38
N ARG A 301 -21.62 -19.96 -27.79
CA ARG A 301 -22.57 -20.90 -28.40
C ARG A 301 -23.61 -21.43 -27.41
N LEU A 302 -23.24 -21.57 -26.14
CA LEU A 302 -24.16 -21.97 -25.07
C LEU A 302 -25.27 -20.92 -24.81
N ASN A 303 -24.99 -19.63 -25.05
CA ASN A 303 -25.93 -18.51 -24.83
C ASN A 303 -26.61 -18.50 -23.45
N VAL A 304 -25.94 -19.08 -22.45
CA VAL A 304 -26.41 -19.14 -21.06
C VAL A 304 -26.34 -17.77 -20.39
N THR A 305 -27.13 -17.57 -19.34
CA THR A 305 -27.11 -16.32 -18.56
C THR A 305 -26.10 -16.42 -17.43
N SER A 306 -26.02 -17.60 -16.80
CA SER A 306 -25.04 -17.98 -15.80
C SER A 306 -24.04 -19.00 -16.34
N ALA A 307 -22.76 -18.84 -16.02
CA ALA A 307 -21.74 -19.84 -16.36
C ALA A 307 -22.04 -21.22 -15.78
N TYR A 308 -22.78 -21.29 -14.67
CA TYR A 308 -23.12 -22.54 -13.99
C TYR A 308 -24.23 -23.34 -14.68
N GLU A 309 -25.00 -22.74 -15.59
CA GLU A 309 -25.93 -23.48 -16.45
C GLU A 309 -25.21 -24.54 -17.28
N TYR A 310 -23.94 -24.30 -17.64
CA TYR A 310 -23.11 -25.30 -18.31
C TYR A 310 -22.91 -26.55 -17.45
N LEU A 311 -22.78 -26.42 -16.13
CA LEU A 311 -22.58 -27.58 -15.24
C LEU A 311 -23.80 -28.50 -15.24
N GLU A 312 -25.01 -27.95 -15.36
CA GLU A 312 -26.23 -28.76 -15.51
C GLU A 312 -26.28 -29.43 -16.88
N ALA A 313 -26.00 -28.69 -17.95
CA ALA A 313 -25.99 -29.23 -19.31
C ALA A 313 -24.95 -30.35 -19.50
N ARG A 314 -23.82 -30.28 -18.78
CA ARG A 314 -22.73 -31.26 -18.89
C ARG A 314 -22.81 -32.41 -17.89
N PHE A 315 -23.32 -32.14 -16.69
CA PHE A 315 -23.36 -33.09 -15.58
C PHE A 315 -24.78 -33.27 -15.06
N ASN A 316 -25.24 -32.41 -14.14
CA ASN A 316 -26.58 -32.47 -13.55
C ASN A 316 -26.89 -31.19 -12.73
N LEU A 317 -28.15 -31.08 -12.29
CA LEU A 317 -28.64 -29.95 -11.50
C LEU A 317 -27.87 -29.77 -10.17
N SER A 318 -27.47 -30.86 -9.50
CA SER A 318 -26.71 -30.77 -8.24
C SER A 318 -25.36 -30.08 -8.44
N CYS A 319 -24.66 -30.34 -9.54
CA CYS A 319 -23.42 -29.64 -9.88
C CYS A 319 -23.64 -28.15 -10.13
N ARG A 320 -24.73 -27.78 -10.81
CA ARG A 320 -25.10 -26.36 -11.03
C ARG A 320 -25.41 -25.66 -9.71
N LEU A 321 -26.26 -26.25 -8.87
CA LEU A 321 -26.64 -25.69 -7.58
C LEU A 321 -25.44 -25.53 -6.65
N PHE A 322 -24.56 -26.54 -6.60
CA PHE A 322 -23.31 -26.45 -5.84
C PHE A 322 -22.40 -25.33 -6.35
N GLY A 323 -22.16 -25.26 -7.67
CA GLY A 323 -21.32 -24.24 -8.28
C GLY A 323 -21.83 -22.82 -8.04
N SER A 324 -23.13 -22.60 -8.24
CA SER A 324 -23.79 -21.31 -7.99
C SER A 324 -23.76 -20.95 -6.50
N ALA A 325 -24.09 -21.87 -5.59
CA ALA A 325 -24.04 -21.61 -4.14
C ALA A 325 -22.63 -21.30 -3.63
N ALA A 326 -21.63 -22.07 -4.06
CA ALA A 326 -20.23 -21.86 -3.70
C ALA A 326 -19.71 -20.50 -4.21
N PHE A 327 -20.05 -20.14 -5.45
CA PHE A 327 -19.71 -18.84 -6.02
C PHE A 327 -20.37 -17.68 -5.25
N SER A 328 -21.67 -17.78 -4.98
CA SER A 328 -22.41 -16.74 -4.28
C SER A 328 -21.90 -16.56 -2.85
N GLY A 329 -21.60 -17.64 -2.13
CA GLY A 329 -20.97 -17.59 -0.81
C GLY A 329 -19.58 -16.93 -0.83
N PHE A 330 -18.74 -17.30 -1.80
CA PHE A 330 -17.43 -16.66 -2.00
C PHE A 330 -17.56 -15.17 -2.32
N MET A 331 -18.49 -14.79 -3.20
CA MET A 331 -18.68 -13.40 -3.60
C MET A 331 -19.21 -12.52 -2.47
N LEU A 332 -20.07 -13.04 -1.59
CA LEU A 332 -20.52 -12.32 -0.39
C LEU A 332 -19.34 -12.01 0.56
N PHE A 333 -18.48 -13.01 0.82
CA PHE A 333 -17.29 -12.79 1.65
C PHE A 333 -16.31 -11.81 0.98
N ARG A 334 -16.08 -11.95 -0.32
CA ARG A 334 -15.25 -11.04 -1.11
C ARG A 334 -15.79 -9.62 -1.08
N ALA A 335 -17.10 -9.43 -1.19
CA ALA A 335 -17.75 -8.12 -1.12
C ALA A 335 -17.46 -7.42 0.22
N ALA A 336 -17.55 -8.13 1.34
CA ALA A 336 -17.21 -7.58 2.66
C ALA A 336 -15.76 -7.09 2.73
N LEU A 337 -14.80 -7.87 2.24
CA LEU A 337 -13.38 -7.47 2.20
C LEU A 337 -13.13 -6.29 1.26
N VAL A 338 -13.77 -6.28 0.10
CA VAL A 338 -13.66 -5.22 -0.91
C VAL A 338 -14.21 -3.89 -0.39
N VAL A 339 -15.20 -3.90 0.50
CA VAL A 339 -15.67 -2.68 1.16
C VAL A 339 -14.76 -2.30 2.32
N TYR A 340 -14.42 -3.25 3.19
CA TYR A 340 -13.72 -2.99 4.44
C TYR A 340 -12.29 -2.43 4.23
N LEU A 341 -11.46 -3.08 3.42
CA LEU A 341 -10.05 -2.69 3.29
C LEU A 341 -9.87 -1.29 2.67
N PRO A 342 -10.59 -0.92 1.59
CA PRO A 342 -10.52 0.43 1.04
C PRO A 342 -11.18 1.46 1.96
N ALA A 343 -12.25 1.10 2.68
CA ALA A 343 -12.86 1.99 3.67
C ALA A 343 -11.88 2.32 4.80
N LEU A 344 -11.09 1.34 5.24
CA LEU A 344 -10.02 1.55 6.22
C LEU A 344 -8.97 2.54 5.69
N ALA A 345 -8.54 2.38 4.44
CA ALA A 345 -7.61 3.31 3.81
C ALA A 345 -8.20 4.72 3.66
N VAL A 346 -9.44 4.85 3.18
CA VAL A 346 -10.14 6.14 3.05
C VAL A 346 -10.29 6.81 4.42
N SER A 347 -10.66 6.06 5.46
CA SER A 347 -10.78 6.56 6.83
C SER A 347 -9.44 7.11 7.34
N ALA A 348 -8.35 6.39 7.10
CA ALA A 348 -7.01 6.81 7.48
C ALA A 348 -6.52 8.04 6.70
N ILE A 349 -6.92 8.19 5.43
CA ILE A 349 -6.52 9.30 4.56
C ILE A 349 -7.32 10.57 4.86
N ALA A 350 -8.65 10.45 4.88
CA ALA A 350 -9.57 11.58 4.92
C ALA A 350 -10.09 11.88 6.34
N ALA A 351 -9.62 11.15 7.36
CA ALA A 351 -10.08 11.27 8.75
C ALA A 351 -11.62 11.17 8.90
N ILE A 352 -12.28 10.39 8.04
CA ILE A 352 -13.72 10.10 8.10
C ILE A 352 -13.90 8.84 8.95
N PRO A 353 -14.87 8.78 9.88
CA PRO A 353 -15.13 7.56 10.64
C PRO A 353 -15.32 6.34 9.73
N LEU A 354 -14.73 5.21 10.13
CA LEU A 354 -14.74 3.98 9.33
C LEU A 354 -16.17 3.52 9.00
N ASP A 355 -17.06 3.52 9.99
CA ASP A 355 -18.46 3.09 9.82
C ASP A 355 -19.20 3.93 8.79
N VAL A 356 -19.01 5.25 8.81
CA VAL A 356 -19.60 6.18 7.83
C VAL A 356 -19.07 5.88 6.43
N THR A 357 -17.78 5.59 6.31
CA THR A 357 -17.14 5.26 5.03
C THR A 357 -17.69 3.95 4.46
N ILE A 358 -17.83 2.92 5.29
CA ILE A 358 -18.40 1.61 4.91
C ILE A 358 -19.86 1.77 4.45
N ILE A 359 -20.69 2.45 5.25
CA ILE A 359 -22.11 2.65 4.94
C ILE A 359 -22.24 3.46 3.65
N GLY A 360 -21.49 4.56 3.52
CA GLY A 360 -21.52 5.42 2.33
C GLY A 360 -21.13 4.68 1.05
N LEU A 361 -20.00 3.95 1.07
CA LEU A 361 -19.55 3.13 -0.05
C LEU A 361 -20.58 2.09 -0.46
N THR A 362 -21.20 1.43 0.51
CA THR A 362 -22.20 0.38 0.27
C THR A 362 -23.46 0.98 -0.36
N VAL A 363 -24.01 2.05 0.22
CA VAL A 363 -25.22 2.72 -0.30
C VAL A 363 -25.01 3.23 -1.72
N VAL A 364 -23.91 3.94 -1.97
CA VAL A 364 -23.59 4.46 -3.31
C VAL A 364 -23.41 3.32 -4.31
N SER A 365 -22.74 2.23 -3.93
CA SER A 365 -22.57 1.05 -4.81
C SER A 365 -23.90 0.41 -5.18
N VAL A 366 -24.79 0.21 -4.20
CA VAL A 366 -26.09 -0.43 -4.43
C VAL A 366 -26.95 0.44 -5.35
N LEU A 367 -27.04 1.75 -5.07
CA LEU A 367 -27.81 2.68 -5.89
C LEU A 367 -27.32 2.68 -7.35
N TYR A 368 -26.01 2.76 -7.53
CA TYR A 368 -25.39 2.74 -8.86
C TYR A 368 -25.60 1.39 -9.59
N CYS A 369 -25.46 0.28 -8.87
CA CYS A 369 -25.63 -1.06 -9.43
C CYS A 369 -27.07 -1.30 -9.91
N VAL A 370 -28.08 -0.89 -9.11
CA VAL A 370 -29.51 -1.04 -9.44
C VAL A 370 -29.92 -0.15 -10.61
N ALA A 371 -29.32 1.04 -10.71
CA ALA A 371 -29.65 2.02 -11.74
C ALA A 371 -29.28 1.61 -13.16
N GLY A 372 -28.08 1.03 -13.32
CA GLY A 372 -27.41 0.96 -14.62
C GLY A 372 -27.62 -0.33 -15.40
N GLY A 373 -27.88 -1.46 -14.73
CA GLY A 373 -27.69 -2.79 -15.31
C GLY A 373 -26.28 -2.98 -15.87
N ILE A 374 -26.04 -4.03 -16.65
CA ILE A 374 -24.69 -4.32 -17.19
C ILE A 374 -24.17 -3.20 -18.11
N LYS A 375 -25.05 -2.50 -18.84
CA LYS A 375 -24.65 -1.38 -19.70
C LYS A 375 -24.12 -0.21 -18.88
N GLY A 376 -24.84 0.18 -17.82
CA GLY A 376 -24.41 1.23 -16.91
C GLY A 376 -23.09 0.87 -16.25
N ILE A 377 -22.99 -0.37 -15.73
CA ILE A 377 -21.76 -0.91 -15.13
C ILE A 377 -20.58 -0.77 -16.10
N VAL A 378 -20.69 -1.26 -17.35
CA VAL A 378 -19.58 -1.20 -18.31
C VAL A 378 -19.13 0.23 -18.62
N TRP A 379 -20.07 1.16 -18.77
CA TRP A 379 -19.72 2.56 -19.06
C TRP A 379 -19.14 3.29 -17.85
N GLY A 380 -19.67 3.08 -16.65
CA GLY A 380 -19.05 3.68 -15.47
C GLY A 380 -17.68 3.08 -15.19
N ASP A 381 -17.49 1.77 -15.33
CA ASP A 381 -16.19 1.13 -15.22
C ASP A 381 -15.19 1.70 -16.23
N PHE A 382 -15.62 2.01 -17.45
CA PHE A 382 -14.76 2.64 -18.46
C PHE A 382 -14.25 4.01 -17.98
N PHE A 383 -15.13 4.89 -17.51
CA PHE A 383 -14.74 6.21 -17.00
C PHE A 383 -13.93 6.13 -15.69
N GLN A 384 -14.32 5.23 -14.78
CA GLN A 384 -13.61 4.96 -13.54
C GLN A 384 -12.21 4.39 -13.79
N GLY A 385 -12.06 3.52 -14.80
CA GLY A 385 -10.77 3.02 -15.26
C GLY A 385 -9.86 4.12 -15.79
N ILE A 386 -10.41 5.09 -16.55
CA ILE A 386 -9.64 6.26 -17.01
C ILE A 386 -9.18 7.11 -15.82
N ILE A 387 -10.09 7.43 -14.89
CA ILE A 387 -9.78 8.20 -13.68
C ILE A 387 -8.67 7.50 -12.91
N LEU A 388 -8.79 6.19 -12.69
CA LEU A 388 -7.78 5.38 -12.01
C LEU A 388 -6.40 5.46 -12.68
N ILE A 389 -6.32 5.23 -13.99
CA ILE A 389 -5.02 5.26 -14.70
C ILE A 389 -4.42 6.66 -14.65
N ALA A 390 -5.24 7.71 -14.81
CA ALA A 390 -4.80 9.09 -14.70
C ALA A 390 -4.27 9.41 -13.30
N SER A 391 -4.97 8.99 -12.23
CA SER A 391 -4.53 9.17 -10.84
C SER A 391 -3.19 8.51 -10.59
N ILE A 392 -3.00 7.28 -11.07
CA ILE A 392 -1.74 6.53 -10.94
C ILE A 392 -0.63 7.28 -11.69
N ALA A 393 -0.86 7.69 -12.93
CA ALA A 393 0.14 8.39 -13.74
C ALA A 393 0.57 9.73 -13.13
N VAL A 394 -0.39 10.53 -12.64
CA VAL A 394 -0.10 11.81 -11.94
C VAL A 394 0.68 11.56 -10.65
N THR A 395 0.33 10.52 -9.89
CA THR A 395 1.06 10.14 -8.66
C THR A 395 2.51 9.77 -8.96
N VAL A 396 2.75 8.98 -10.00
CA VAL A 396 4.12 8.65 -10.45
C VAL A 396 4.88 9.92 -10.81
N ALA A 397 4.26 10.84 -11.55
CA ALA A 397 4.89 12.11 -11.92
C ALA A 397 5.28 12.92 -10.68
N VAL A 398 4.38 13.06 -9.70
CA VAL A 398 4.65 13.78 -8.43
C VAL A 398 5.82 13.15 -7.68
N LEU A 399 5.84 11.82 -7.52
CA LEU A 399 6.91 11.10 -6.82
C LEU A 399 8.27 11.27 -7.50
N ILE A 400 8.31 11.19 -8.83
CA ILE A 400 9.54 11.39 -9.60
C ILE A 400 10.03 12.83 -9.46
N THR A 401 9.14 13.83 -9.60
CA THR A 401 9.52 15.24 -9.49
C THR A 401 9.89 15.65 -8.07
N GLY A 402 9.33 14.98 -7.06
CA GLY A 402 9.64 15.20 -5.65
C GLY A 402 10.83 14.39 -5.14
N THR A 403 11.45 13.55 -5.95
CA THR A 403 12.72 12.89 -5.62
C THR A 403 13.88 13.86 -5.86
N ASP A 404 14.91 13.85 -5.03
CA ASP A 404 16.11 14.69 -5.24
C ASP A 404 16.72 14.41 -6.61
N GLY A 405 16.98 15.46 -7.40
CA GLY A 405 17.46 15.31 -8.79
C GLY A 405 16.36 14.88 -9.78
N GLY A 406 15.09 14.85 -9.37
CA GLY A 406 13.92 14.58 -10.20
C GLY A 406 14.01 13.23 -10.92
N TRP A 407 13.81 13.25 -12.24
CA TRP A 407 13.91 12.07 -13.10
C TRP A 407 15.27 11.36 -13.01
N SER A 408 16.37 12.12 -12.99
CA SER A 408 17.72 11.55 -12.90
C SER A 408 17.92 10.82 -11.57
N GLY A 409 17.56 11.48 -10.47
CA GLY A 409 17.70 10.91 -9.14
C GLY A 409 16.80 9.71 -8.90
N PHE A 410 15.56 9.74 -9.39
CA PHE A 410 14.66 8.58 -9.36
C PHE A 410 15.33 7.34 -9.95
N PHE A 411 15.85 7.41 -11.18
CA PHE A 411 16.49 6.24 -11.79
C PHE A 411 17.80 5.86 -11.11
N THR A 412 18.59 6.84 -10.67
CA THR A 412 19.89 6.60 -10.03
C THR A 412 19.73 5.88 -8.70
N ILE A 413 18.86 6.40 -7.82
CA ILE A 413 18.57 5.80 -6.51
C ILE A 413 17.91 4.44 -6.69
N ALA A 414 16.88 4.34 -7.54
CA ALA A 414 16.17 3.07 -7.75
C ALA A 414 17.07 1.95 -8.28
N ARG A 415 17.98 2.25 -9.22
CA ARG A 415 18.94 1.26 -9.74
C ARG A 415 19.96 0.85 -8.70
N ALA A 416 20.50 1.79 -7.93
CA ALA A 416 21.46 1.50 -6.87
C ALA A 416 20.90 0.53 -5.81
N HIS A 417 19.58 0.53 -5.62
CA HIS A 417 18.87 -0.34 -4.68
C HIS A 417 18.13 -1.52 -5.34
N GLY A 418 18.41 -1.84 -6.61
CA GLY A 418 17.81 -3.01 -7.30
C GLY A 418 16.28 -2.94 -7.44
N LYS A 419 15.67 -1.74 -7.40
CA LYS A 419 14.21 -1.59 -7.37
C LYS A 419 13.53 -2.00 -8.68
N PHE A 420 14.25 -2.01 -9.79
CA PHE A 420 13.74 -2.46 -11.10
C PHE A 420 13.96 -3.95 -11.36
N ASP A 421 14.51 -4.70 -10.41
CA ASP A 421 14.76 -6.13 -10.59
C ASP A 421 13.43 -6.87 -10.69
N ALA A 422 13.06 -7.24 -11.92
CA ALA A 422 11.81 -7.92 -12.23
C ALA A 422 11.99 -9.43 -12.44
N PHE A 423 13.14 -9.85 -12.96
CA PHE A 423 13.36 -11.22 -13.39
C PHE A 423 14.40 -11.91 -12.52
N ASN A 424 13.93 -12.73 -11.58
CA ASN A 424 14.78 -13.62 -10.79
C ASN A 424 14.56 -15.07 -11.24
N PHE A 425 15.55 -15.66 -11.92
CA PHE A 425 15.47 -17.02 -12.46
C PHE A 425 16.03 -18.12 -11.53
N SER A 426 16.24 -17.80 -10.26
CA SER A 426 16.66 -18.81 -9.26
C SER A 426 15.55 -19.83 -8.98
N TRP A 427 15.94 -20.94 -8.36
CA TRP A 427 15.08 -22.08 -8.05
C TRP A 427 14.56 -22.11 -6.60
N ASP A 428 14.64 -20.97 -5.90
CA ASP A 428 14.01 -20.84 -4.58
C ASP A 428 12.50 -20.65 -4.73
N LEU A 429 11.75 -21.74 -4.62
CA LEU A 429 10.29 -21.74 -4.75
C LEU A 429 9.56 -21.08 -3.58
N THR A 430 10.27 -20.69 -2.52
CA THR A 430 9.69 -19.94 -1.38
C THR A 430 9.70 -18.43 -1.59
N ALA A 431 10.44 -17.96 -2.59
CA ALA A 431 10.57 -16.56 -2.97
C ALA A 431 9.77 -16.22 -4.23
N PRO A 432 9.50 -14.93 -4.52
CA PRO A 432 8.81 -14.49 -5.73
C PRO A 432 9.72 -14.56 -6.98
N VAL A 433 10.22 -15.75 -7.29
CA VAL A 433 11.04 -16.02 -8.49
C VAL A 433 10.16 -16.13 -9.73
N PHE A 434 10.76 -15.92 -10.90
CA PHE A 434 10.08 -15.87 -12.20
C PHE A 434 9.15 -17.07 -12.44
N TRP A 435 9.62 -18.29 -12.17
CA TRP A 435 8.83 -19.51 -12.40
C TRP A 435 7.60 -19.60 -11.49
N VAL A 436 7.74 -19.26 -10.21
CA VAL A 436 6.62 -19.24 -9.25
C VAL A 436 5.60 -18.18 -9.66
N MET A 437 6.06 -16.99 -10.04
CA MET A 437 5.19 -15.89 -10.45
C MET A 437 4.46 -16.16 -11.77
N ILE A 438 5.13 -16.74 -12.77
CA ILE A 438 4.53 -17.06 -14.07
C ILE A 438 3.54 -18.22 -13.96
N ILE A 439 3.90 -19.30 -13.28
CA ILE A 439 3.02 -20.48 -13.15
C ILE A 439 1.82 -20.14 -12.25
N GLY A 440 2.08 -19.57 -11.07
CA GLY A 440 1.02 -19.14 -10.15
C GLY A 440 0.13 -18.06 -10.78
N GLY A 441 0.75 -17.11 -11.48
CA GLY A 441 0.05 -16.09 -12.25
C GLY A 441 -0.80 -16.67 -13.38
N PHE A 442 -0.29 -17.65 -14.12
CA PHE A 442 -1.03 -18.30 -15.20
C PHE A 442 -2.29 -18.99 -14.66
N VAL A 443 -2.15 -19.81 -13.61
CA VAL A 443 -3.29 -20.51 -13.00
C VAL A 443 -4.30 -19.52 -12.41
N SER A 444 -3.81 -18.50 -11.70
CA SER A 444 -4.65 -17.46 -11.09
C SER A 444 -5.42 -16.66 -12.15
N ASN A 445 -4.72 -16.17 -13.18
CA ASN A 445 -5.35 -15.41 -14.27
C ASN A 445 -6.27 -16.29 -15.10
N LEU A 446 -5.93 -17.55 -15.36
CA LEU A 446 -6.82 -18.47 -16.08
C LEU A 446 -8.15 -18.58 -15.32
N ASN A 447 -8.10 -18.89 -14.03
CA ASN A 447 -9.29 -18.98 -13.18
C ASN A 447 -10.14 -17.69 -13.21
N SER A 448 -9.50 -16.51 -13.06
CA SER A 448 -10.21 -15.22 -13.08
C SER A 448 -10.92 -14.93 -14.41
N TYR A 449 -10.37 -15.37 -15.54
CA TYR A 449 -10.96 -15.07 -16.85
C TYR A 449 -11.87 -16.17 -17.40
N THR A 450 -11.84 -17.37 -16.81
CA THR A 450 -12.63 -18.52 -17.28
C THR A 450 -13.78 -18.92 -16.37
N SER A 451 -13.70 -18.58 -15.08
CA SER A 451 -14.63 -19.07 -14.05
C SER A 451 -15.34 -17.94 -13.31
N ASP A 452 -14.80 -16.71 -13.35
CA ASP A 452 -15.42 -15.56 -12.70
C ASP A 452 -16.58 -15.03 -13.56
N GLN A 453 -17.81 -15.16 -13.03
CA GLN A 453 -19.03 -14.69 -13.69
C GLN A 453 -18.97 -13.19 -14.05
N CYS A 454 -18.24 -12.36 -13.29
CA CYS A 454 -18.04 -10.95 -13.60
C CYS A 454 -17.38 -10.75 -14.97
N VAL A 455 -16.42 -11.60 -15.32
CA VAL A 455 -15.67 -11.51 -16.58
C VAL A 455 -16.45 -12.17 -17.71
N LEU A 456 -17.00 -13.36 -17.45
CA LEU A 456 -17.77 -14.12 -18.44
C LEU A 456 -19.01 -13.34 -18.92
N GLN A 457 -19.73 -12.68 -18.02
CA GLN A 457 -20.89 -11.86 -18.38
C GLN A 457 -20.50 -10.72 -19.33
N ARG A 458 -19.32 -10.10 -19.14
CA ARG A 458 -18.82 -9.02 -20.00
C ARG A 458 -18.50 -9.53 -21.41
N PHE A 459 -18.02 -10.76 -21.57
CA PHE A 459 -17.81 -11.36 -22.90
C PHE A 459 -19.11 -11.46 -23.70
N MET A 460 -20.23 -11.72 -23.04
CA MET A 460 -21.56 -11.86 -23.66
C MET A 460 -22.20 -10.53 -24.06
N THR A 461 -21.67 -9.39 -23.61
CA THR A 461 -22.25 -8.06 -23.91
C THR A 461 -21.79 -7.44 -25.23
N THR A 462 -20.81 -8.07 -25.90
CA THR A 462 -20.30 -7.63 -27.20
C THR A 462 -21.01 -8.32 -28.36
N LYS A 463 -20.94 -7.73 -29.56
CA LYS A 463 -21.69 -8.22 -30.75
C LYS A 463 -21.31 -9.60 -31.26
N ASP A 464 -20.03 -9.97 -31.18
CA ASP A 464 -19.48 -11.18 -31.77
C ASP A 464 -18.23 -11.66 -31.02
N GLU A 465 -17.84 -12.91 -31.22
CA GLU A 465 -16.64 -13.53 -30.63
C GLU A 465 -15.38 -12.69 -30.87
N ARG A 466 -15.21 -12.16 -32.09
CA ARG A 466 -14.05 -11.34 -32.45
C ARG A 466 -13.97 -10.06 -31.61
N SER A 467 -15.11 -9.45 -31.31
CA SER A 467 -15.21 -8.28 -30.46
C SER A 467 -14.89 -8.61 -29.01
N ALA A 468 -15.34 -9.76 -28.50
CA ALA A 468 -14.97 -10.21 -27.16
C ALA A 468 -13.46 -10.51 -27.04
N VAL A 469 -12.84 -11.15 -28.04
CA VAL A 469 -11.38 -11.34 -28.09
C VAL A 469 -10.65 -10.00 -28.09
N ARG A 470 -11.12 -9.02 -28.89
CA ARG A 470 -10.57 -7.66 -28.89
C ARG A 470 -10.70 -6.98 -27.51
N SER A 471 -11.80 -7.19 -26.78
CA SER A 471 -11.96 -6.69 -25.42
C SER A 471 -10.89 -7.23 -24.47
N ILE A 472 -10.59 -8.54 -24.54
CA ILE A 472 -9.55 -9.17 -23.69
C ILE A 472 -8.17 -8.62 -24.05
N LEU A 473 -7.84 -8.58 -25.34
CA LEU A 473 -6.55 -8.03 -25.80
C LEU A 473 -6.38 -6.58 -25.34
N PHE A 474 -7.44 -5.79 -25.41
CA PHE A 474 -7.42 -4.40 -24.94
C PHE A 474 -7.30 -4.30 -23.42
N CYS A 475 -8.02 -5.13 -22.65
CA CYS A 475 -7.86 -5.24 -21.20
C CYS A 475 -6.41 -5.54 -20.80
N ILE A 476 -5.78 -6.47 -21.51
CA ILE A 476 -4.37 -6.82 -21.30
C ILE A 476 -3.48 -5.64 -21.67
N ALA A 477 -3.67 -5.02 -22.83
CA ALA A 477 -2.91 -3.83 -23.22
C ALA A 477 -2.98 -2.71 -22.16
N VAL A 478 -4.18 -2.43 -21.64
CA VAL A 478 -4.39 -1.48 -20.53
C VAL A 478 -3.65 -1.91 -19.27
N THR A 479 -3.69 -3.21 -18.92
CA THR A 479 -2.92 -3.75 -17.78
C THR A 479 -1.41 -3.58 -17.97
N PHE A 480 -0.90 -3.76 -19.19
CA PHE A 480 0.52 -3.58 -19.50
C PHE A 480 0.96 -2.11 -19.46
N VAL A 481 0.04 -1.16 -19.60
CA VAL A 481 0.30 0.27 -19.40
C VAL A 481 0.21 0.63 -17.92
N SER A 482 -0.85 0.21 -17.23
CA SER A 482 -1.08 0.60 -15.83
C SER A 482 -0.21 -0.18 -14.83
N GLY A 483 0.17 -1.42 -15.15
CA GLY A 483 1.01 -2.28 -14.31
C GLY A 483 2.35 -1.63 -13.97
N PRO A 484 3.19 -1.28 -14.98
CA PRO A 484 4.46 -0.59 -14.72
C PRO A 484 4.28 0.72 -13.95
N LEU A 485 3.22 1.49 -14.23
CA LEU A 485 2.93 2.72 -13.48
C LEU A 485 2.63 2.43 -12.00
N LEU A 486 1.86 1.38 -11.70
CA LEU A 486 1.56 0.99 -10.31
C LEU A 486 2.82 0.57 -9.54
N TYR A 487 3.72 -0.20 -10.17
CA TYR A 487 5.00 -0.58 -9.56
C TYR A 487 5.96 0.61 -9.46
N ALA A 488 5.91 1.55 -10.42
CA ALA A 488 6.66 2.79 -10.35
C ALA A 488 6.23 3.68 -9.18
N ILE A 489 4.97 3.60 -8.70
CA ILE A 489 4.57 4.28 -7.45
C ILE A 489 5.39 3.74 -6.28
N GLY A 490 5.51 2.43 -6.09
CA GLY A 490 6.28 1.90 -4.97
C GLY A 490 7.77 2.22 -5.05
N THR A 491 8.36 2.12 -6.24
CA THR A 491 9.73 2.62 -6.47
C THR A 491 9.84 4.12 -6.21
N GLY A 492 8.85 4.91 -6.62
CA GLY A 492 8.82 6.36 -6.40
C GLY A 492 8.68 6.72 -4.93
N LEU A 493 7.85 6.01 -4.18
CA LEU A 493 7.75 6.16 -2.71
C LEU A 493 9.11 5.88 -2.08
N PHE A 494 9.83 4.84 -2.54
CA PHE A 494 11.14 4.50 -2.02
C PHE A 494 12.16 5.61 -2.29
N THR A 495 12.26 6.11 -3.52
CA THR A 495 13.22 7.16 -3.87
C THR A 495 12.87 8.49 -3.21
N TYR A 496 11.58 8.82 -3.15
CA TYR A 496 11.05 10.02 -2.51
C TYR A 496 11.39 10.05 -1.02
N PHE A 497 11.08 8.99 -0.27
CA PHE A 497 11.40 8.90 1.17
C PHE A 497 12.88 8.63 1.46
N SER A 498 13.64 8.16 0.46
CA SER A 498 15.12 8.14 0.57
C SER A 498 15.72 9.55 0.47
N SER A 499 15.05 10.45 -0.25
CA SER A 499 15.42 11.86 -0.41
C SER A 499 14.92 12.70 0.77
N HIS A 500 13.71 12.41 1.26
CA HIS A 500 13.00 13.14 2.31
C HIS A 500 12.63 12.22 3.49
N PRO A 501 13.60 11.64 4.21
CA PRO A 501 13.33 10.69 5.28
C PRO A 501 12.53 11.31 6.45
N GLU A 502 12.65 12.61 6.69
CA GLU A 502 11.90 13.37 7.70
C GLU A 502 10.39 13.47 7.44
N ARG A 503 9.95 13.12 6.22
CA ARG A 503 8.53 13.07 5.85
C ARG A 503 7.88 11.73 6.17
N LEU A 504 8.64 10.71 6.58
CA LEU A 504 8.09 9.43 6.99
C LEU A 504 7.39 9.55 8.34
N ASP A 505 6.19 8.99 8.43
CA ASP A 505 5.49 8.86 9.70
C ASP A 505 6.04 7.67 10.48
N VAL A 506 6.66 7.96 11.62
CA VAL A 506 7.27 6.94 12.49
C VAL A 506 6.23 6.03 13.17
N THR A 507 4.95 6.41 13.17
CA THR A 507 3.85 5.63 13.75
C THR A 507 3.21 4.65 12.76
N LEU A 508 3.76 4.52 11.54
CA LEU A 508 3.24 3.61 10.51
C LEU A 508 3.15 2.16 11.02
N ALA A 509 1.91 1.71 11.22
CA ALA A 509 1.61 0.39 11.73
C ALA A 509 1.76 -0.74 10.71
N LYS A 510 1.73 -0.48 9.39
CA LYS A 510 1.85 -1.52 8.34
C LYS A 510 2.56 -0.99 7.10
N ASN A 511 3.28 -1.87 6.42
CA ASN A 511 4.01 -1.50 5.21
C ASN A 511 3.07 -1.07 4.08
N ASP A 512 1.93 -1.73 3.93
CA ASP A 512 0.94 -1.39 2.90
C ASP A 512 0.26 -0.02 3.15
N SER A 513 0.45 0.57 4.34
CA SER A 513 -0.05 1.90 4.67
C SER A 513 0.82 3.04 4.14
N ILE A 514 2.02 2.76 3.61
CA ILE A 514 2.94 3.79 3.10
C ILE A 514 2.32 4.59 1.97
N PHE A 515 1.61 3.91 1.06
CA PHE A 515 0.97 4.61 -0.05
C PHE A 515 -0.22 5.44 0.44
N PRO A 516 -1.21 4.91 1.19
CA PRO A 516 -2.24 5.71 1.84
C PRO A 516 -1.71 6.92 2.63
N LEU A 517 -0.61 6.75 3.37
CA LEU A 517 0.04 7.87 4.06
C LEU A 517 0.42 8.97 3.08
N PHE A 518 1.12 8.62 2.00
CA PHE A 518 1.52 9.55 0.96
C PHE A 518 0.32 10.22 0.28
N ILE A 519 -0.82 9.53 0.12
CA ILE A 519 -2.05 10.16 -0.41
C ILE A 519 -2.54 11.27 0.51
N ALA A 520 -2.49 11.03 1.82
CA ALA A 520 -3.02 11.94 2.81
C ALA A 520 -2.16 13.21 2.98
N THR A 521 -0.84 13.09 2.83
CA THR A 521 0.11 14.16 3.18
C THR A 521 1.10 14.53 2.08
N GLY A 522 1.54 13.58 1.26
CA GLY A 522 2.58 13.82 0.25
C GLY A 522 2.08 14.39 -1.08
N LEU A 523 0.77 14.34 -1.35
CA LEU A 523 0.21 14.78 -2.63
C LEU A 523 -0.27 16.24 -2.61
N PRO A 524 -0.06 16.99 -3.70
CA PRO A 524 -0.63 18.33 -3.85
C PRO A 524 -2.16 18.33 -3.68
N PRO A 525 -2.75 19.44 -3.17
CA PRO A 525 -4.19 19.63 -3.14
C PRO A 525 -4.83 19.37 -4.50
N GLY A 526 -5.96 18.66 -4.52
CA GLY A 526 -6.64 18.18 -5.72
C GLY A 526 -6.17 16.80 -6.17
N VAL A 527 -4.86 16.54 -6.21
CA VAL A 527 -4.30 15.23 -6.63
C VAL A 527 -4.62 14.16 -5.58
N GLY A 528 -4.48 14.47 -4.29
CA GLY A 528 -4.88 13.57 -3.20
C GLY A 528 -6.37 13.21 -3.28
N GLY A 529 -7.23 14.18 -3.59
CA GLY A 529 -8.66 13.97 -3.83
C GLY A 529 -8.96 13.11 -5.05
N LEU A 530 -8.24 13.30 -6.16
CA LEU A 530 -8.37 12.51 -7.37
C LEU A 530 -7.99 11.04 -7.15
N LEU A 531 -6.91 10.80 -6.40
CA LEU A 531 -6.47 9.45 -6.06
C LEU A 531 -7.43 8.78 -5.06
N LEU A 532 -7.93 9.52 -4.06
CA LEU A 532 -8.97 9.03 -3.15
C LEU A 532 -10.25 8.68 -3.91
N ALA A 533 -10.68 9.53 -4.86
CA ALA A 533 -11.80 9.24 -5.76
C ALA A 533 -11.56 7.97 -6.60
N SER A 534 -10.33 7.72 -7.05
CA SER A 534 -10.00 6.48 -7.77
C SER A 534 -10.03 5.22 -6.90
N ILE A 535 -9.67 5.32 -5.61
CA ILE A 535 -9.85 4.24 -4.64
C ILE A 535 -11.33 3.92 -4.50
N LEU A 536 -12.16 4.95 -4.29
CA LEU A 536 -13.62 4.79 -4.22
C LEU A 536 -14.15 4.17 -5.51
N ALA A 537 -13.72 4.67 -6.68
CA ALA A 537 -14.10 4.15 -7.98
C ALA A 537 -13.79 2.65 -8.14
N ALA A 538 -12.55 2.23 -7.86
CA ALA A 538 -12.16 0.83 -7.95
C ALA A 538 -12.98 -0.07 -6.99
N THR A 539 -13.28 0.41 -5.77
CA THR A 539 -14.15 -0.29 -4.82
C THR A 539 -15.57 -0.43 -5.34
N LEU A 540 -16.17 0.66 -5.83
CA LEU A 540 -17.53 0.69 -6.36
C LEU A 540 -17.68 -0.25 -7.57
N THR A 541 -16.73 -0.21 -8.52
CA THR A 541 -16.69 -1.12 -9.68
C THR A 541 -16.64 -2.58 -9.25
N THR A 542 -15.74 -2.92 -8.33
CA THR A 542 -15.56 -4.30 -7.87
C THR A 542 -16.81 -4.79 -7.13
N LEU A 543 -17.38 -3.97 -6.25
CA LEU A 543 -18.57 -4.32 -5.50
C LEU A 543 -19.79 -4.47 -6.41
N ALA A 544 -20.01 -3.53 -7.33
CA ALA A 544 -21.12 -3.60 -8.29
C ALA A 544 -21.01 -4.84 -9.20
N ALA A 545 -19.79 -5.17 -9.66
CA ALA A 545 -19.55 -6.38 -10.43
C ALA A 545 -19.90 -7.64 -9.63
N ASN A 546 -19.42 -7.75 -8.39
CA ASN A 546 -19.71 -8.90 -7.52
C ASN A 546 -21.21 -9.03 -7.22
N LEU A 547 -21.91 -7.92 -6.92
CA LEU A 547 -23.34 -7.92 -6.64
C LEU A 547 -24.15 -8.34 -7.87
N ASN A 548 -23.85 -7.78 -9.04
CA ASN A 548 -24.53 -8.14 -10.29
C ASN A 548 -24.27 -9.60 -10.67
N ALA A 549 -23.02 -10.07 -10.54
CA ALA A 549 -22.66 -11.45 -10.82
C ALA A 549 -23.35 -12.44 -9.86
N THR A 550 -23.43 -12.10 -8.57
CA THR A 550 -24.14 -12.91 -7.55
C THR A 550 -25.65 -12.94 -7.82
N ALA A 551 -26.25 -11.83 -8.26
CA ALA A 551 -27.66 -11.79 -8.64
C ALA A 551 -27.96 -12.54 -9.95
N THR A 552 -26.94 -12.70 -10.82
CA THR A 552 -27.06 -13.43 -12.09
C THR A 552 -26.83 -14.94 -11.91
N ALA A 553 -25.96 -15.33 -10.97
CA ALA A 553 -25.57 -16.71 -10.68
C ALA A 553 -26.69 -17.49 -10.00
#